data_AF-A0A1Q6U388-F1
#
_entry.id   AF-A0A1Q6U388-F1
#
_cell.length_a   1.000
_cell.length_b   1.000
_cell.length_c   1.000
_cell.angle_alpha   90.00
_cell.angle_beta   90.00
_cell.angle_gamma   90.00
#
_symmetry.space_group_name_H-M   'P 1'
#
loop_
_entity.id
_entity.type
_entity.pdbx_description
1 polymer ?
#
loop_
_entity_poly.entity_id
_entity_poly.type
_entity_poly.pdbx_seq_one_letter_code
_entity_poly.pdbx_strand_id
1 'polypeptide(L)'
;MRINNVNEKTSLQSIVILTFICLIVTAIFVALYTFSGTGAYSIQGFFEWAVTSFKAVCVGNIEDKVLMWTLFIILPLGLYISLFWAIISRNIALREFSSKLNVKFVDFLQDRINFNFNMPQYNFACGYSEVNKLEMVLKTMIVHSKYGTNIVLKQINLNFTVLNNKNFSISNTPLLPMGLIYKILEYSRYMNNFSYKFEGAGVSEEIREKIENYLQKGGKTIVASQNENKLKLGSILFFITGLIMLLATKDFAIILLKDGYGSTMIIIPGILLLISFILDIILIINSINNNKFRGYNG
;
A
#
# COMPACT_ATOMS: atom_id res chain seq x y z
N MET A 1 -4.90 10.22 18.56
CA MET A 1 -4.33 9.87 17.25
C MET A 1 -2.91 10.39 17.14
N ARG A 2 -1.93 9.57 16.73
CA ARG A 2 -0.56 10.03 16.41
C ARG A 2 -0.39 10.23 14.91
N ILE A 3 0.14 11.39 14.50
CA ILE A 3 0.55 11.67 13.11
C ILE A 3 2.06 11.87 13.08
N ASN A 4 2.77 10.94 12.45
CA ASN A 4 4.20 11.06 12.26
C ASN A 4 4.52 12.01 11.10
N ASN A 5 5.57 12.81 11.25
CA ASN A 5 6.10 13.63 10.18
C ASN A 5 6.96 12.77 9.25
N VAL A 6 6.32 12.23 8.22
CA VAL A 6 6.92 11.37 7.20
C VAL A 6 6.66 11.99 5.84
N ASN A 7 7.67 12.72 5.36
CA ASN A 7 7.70 13.26 4.01
C ASN A 7 8.05 12.13 3.00
N GLU A 8 7.84 12.37 1.72
CA GLU A 8 8.17 11.43 0.64
C GLU A 8 9.59 10.87 0.75
N LYS A 9 10.58 11.74 0.99
CA LYS A 9 12.00 11.34 1.08
C LYS A 9 12.32 10.46 2.30
N THR A 10 11.52 10.55 3.36
CA THR A 10 11.73 9.76 4.60
C THR A 10 10.79 8.56 4.70
N SER A 11 9.82 8.46 3.78
CA SER A 11 8.84 7.37 3.71
C SER A 11 9.49 6.04 3.34
N LEU A 12 8.93 4.95 3.88
CA LEU A 12 9.31 3.58 3.53
C LEU A 12 8.59 3.08 2.26
N GLN A 13 7.62 3.83 1.75
CA GLN A 13 6.72 3.36 0.69
C GLN A 13 7.47 2.84 -0.55
N SER A 14 8.42 3.61 -1.08
CA SER A 14 9.21 3.21 -2.25
C SER A 14 10.08 1.98 -1.98
N ILE A 15 10.66 1.88 -0.77
CA ILE A 15 11.47 0.73 -0.37
C ILE A 15 10.60 -0.53 -0.26
N VAL A 16 9.42 -0.42 0.35
CA VAL A 16 8.47 -1.54 0.48
C VAL A 16 8.01 -2.03 -0.89
N ILE A 17 7.62 -1.12 -1.79
CA ILE A 17 7.20 -1.46 -3.16
C ILE A 17 8.34 -2.16 -3.92
N LEU A 18 9.55 -1.57 -3.91
CA LEU A 18 10.71 -2.17 -4.58
C LEU A 18 11.08 -3.53 -3.98
N THR A 19 11.00 -3.68 -2.66
CA THR A 19 11.25 -4.96 -1.97
C THR A 19 10.25 -6.01 -2.43
N PHE A 20 8.96 -5.66 -2.51
CA PHE A 20 7.92 -6.56 -2.97
C PHE A 20 8.12 -7.00 -4.42
N ILE A 21 8.49 -6.06 -5.31
CA ILE A 21 8.84 -6.37 -6.70
C ILE A 21 10.06 -7.29 -6.76
N CYS A 22 11.11 -7.02 -5.99
CA CYS A 22 12.28 -7.89 -5.92
C CYS A 22 11.89 -9.31 -5.47
N LEU A 23 11.07 -9.44 -4.44
CA LEU A 23 10.60 -10.74 -3.95
C LEU A 23 9.79 -11.50 -5.01
N ILE A 24 8.91 -10.84 -5.76
CA ILE A 24 8.17 -11.46 -6.87
C ILE A 24 9.15 -11.97 -7.92
N VAL A 25 10.11 -11.14 -8.34
CA VAL A 25 11.10 -11.52 -9.35
C VAL A 25 11.93 -12.72 -8.87
N THR A 26 12.43 -12.69 -7.63
CA THR A 26 13.15 -13.83 -7.03
C THR A 26 12.27 -15.08 -7.00
N ALA A 27 11.02 -14.97 -6.59
CA ALA A 27 10.09 -16.11 -6.53
C ALA A 27 9.85 -16.72 -7.92
N ILE A 28 9.73 -15.90 -8.97
CA ILE A 28 9.61 -16.37 -10.35
C ILE A 28 10.87 -17.16 -10.75
N PHE A 29 12.07 -16.65 -10.47
CA PHE A 29 13.32 -17.37 -10.79
C PHE A 29 13.46 -18.67 -10.02
N VAL A 30 13.13 -18.68 -8.73
CA VAL A 30 13.14 -19.90 -7.92
C VAL A 30 12.13 -20.91 -8.46
N ALA A 31 10.92 -20.46 -8.83
CA ALA A 31 9.91 -21.32 -9.43
C ALA A 31 10.42 -21.95 -10.74
N LEU A 32 10.96 -21.13 -11.65
CA LEU A 32 11.54 -21.62 -12.92
C LEU A 32 12.65 -22.66 -12.69
N TYR A 33 13.52 -22.43 -11.70
CA TYR A 33 14.53 -23.40 -11.30
C TYR A 33 13.88 -24.69 -10.77
N THR A 34 12.88 -24.61 -9.89
CA THR A 34 12.22 -25.81 -9.34
C THR A 34 11.48 -26.64 -10.40
N PHE A 35 10.91 -25.99 -11.42
CA PHE A 35 10.22 -26.64 -12.54
C PHE A 35 11.17 -27.16 -13.62
N SER A 36 12.46 -26.82 -13.57
CA SER A 36 13.45 -27.29 -14.55
C SER A 36 13.80 -28.78 -14.42
N GLY A 37 13.21 -29.50 -13.46
CA GLY A 37 13.41 -30.95 -13.30
C GLY A 37 14.80 -31.33 -12.76
N THR A 38 15.48 -30.41 -12.07
CA THR A 38 16.79 -30.70 -11.46
C THR A 38 16.65 -31.70 -10.31
N GLY A 39 17.45 -32.77 -10.36
CA GLY A 39 17.34 -33.90 -9.41
C GLY A 39 17.76 -33.59 -7.96
N ALA A 40 18.40 -32.44 -7.72
CA ALA A 40 18.74 -31.96 -6.38
C ALA A 40 18.65 -30.42 -6.31
N TYR A 41 17.79 -29.91 -5.43
CA TYR A 41 17.62 -28.47 -5.22
C TYR A 41 18.72 -27.96 -4.29
N SER A 42 19.61 -27.12 -4.81
CA SER A 42 20.66 -26.46 -4.02
C SER A 42 20.93 -25.05 -4.53
N ILE A 43 21.51 -24.20 -3.68
CA ILE A 43 21.92 -22.84 -4.09
C ILE A 43 22.94 -22.92 -5.23
N GLN A 44 23.91 -23.84 -5.14
CA GLN A 44 24.87 -24.06 -6.21
C GLN A 44 24.18 -24.50 -7.51
N GLY A 45 23.25 -25.45 -7.43
CA GLY A 45 22.48 -25.92 -8.57
C GLY A 45 21.62 -24.83 -9.22
N PHE A 46 21.12 -23.87 -8.43
CA PHE A 46 20.41 -22.70 -8.96
C PHE A 46 21.31 -21.83 -9.84
N PHE A 47 22.53 -21.52 -9.37
CA PHE A 47 23.48 -20.72 -10.16
C PHE A 47 23.97 -21.47 -11.39
N GLU A 48 24.22 -22.77 -11.29
CA GLU A 48 24.59 -23.62 -12.43
C GLU A 48 23.47 -23.69 -13.48
N TRP A 49 22.22 -23.84 -13.05
CA TRP A 49 21.05 -23.77 -13.92
C TRP A 49 20.92 -22.40 -14.60
N ALA A 50 21.11 -21.31 -13.85
CA ALA A 50 21.02 -19.95 -14.40
C ALA A 50 22.10 -19.73 -15.47
N VAL A 51 23.35 -20.13 -15.21
CA VAL A 51 24.46 -20.04 -16.17
C VAL A 51 24.22 -20.92 -17.40
N THR A 52 23.71 -22.14 -17.21
CA THR A 52 23.44 -23.07 -18.30
C THR A 52 22.29 -22.59 -19.18
N SER A 53 21.20 -22.11 -18.57
CA SER A 53 20.05 -21.53 -19.27
C SER A 53 20.46 -20.29 -20.06
N PHE A 54 21.32 -19.46 -19.47
CA PHE A 54 21.87 -18.28 -20.12
C PHE A 54 22.79 -18.64 -21.30
N LYS A 55 23.67 -19.63 -21.15
CA LYS A 55 24.54 -20.13 -22.24
C LYS A 55 23.72 -20.72 -23.38
N ALA A 56 22.67 -21.48 -23.08
CA ALA A 56 21.79 -22.08 -24.07
C ALA A 56 21.14 -21.01 -24.97
N VAL A 57 20.72 -19.87 -24.39
CA VAL A 57 20.14 -18.78 -25.18
C VAL A 57 21.20 -17.92 -25.88
N CYS A 58 22.43 -17.84 -25.36
CA CYS A 58 23.55 -17.21 -26.04
C CYS A 58 23.93 -17.88 -27.38
N VAL A 59 23.43 -19.08 -27.67
CA VAL A 59 23.62 -19.78 -28.96
C VAL A 59 22.51 -19.45 -29.99
N GLY A 60 21.36 -18.90 -29.54
CA GLY A 60 20.19 -18.59 -30.38
C GLY A 60 20.32 -17.30 -31.22
N ASN A 61 19.18 -16.76 -31.67
CA ASN A 61 19.13 -15.50 -32.43
C ASN A 61 19.46 -14.29 -31.55
N ILE A 62 19.92 -13.19 -32.16
CA ILE A 62 20.31 -11.95 -31.45
C ILE A 62 19.18 -11.41 -30.56
N GLU A 63 17.93 -11.48 -31.03
CA GLU A 63 16.75 -11.02 -30.28
C GLU A 63 16.53 -11.83 -28.99
N ASP A 64 16.65 -13.16 -29.06
CA ASP A 64 16.52 -14.05 -27.90
C ASP A 64 17.65 -13.80 -26.88
N LYS A 65 18.87 -13.53 -27.37
CA LYS A 65 20.01 -13.15 -26.52
C LYS A 65 19.72 -11.87 -25.76
N VAL A 66 19.25 -10.82 -26.44
CA VAL A 66 18.95 -9.52 -25.83
C VAL A 66 17.81 -9.65 -24.82
N LEU A 67 16.76 -10.39 -25.14
CA LEU A 67 15.62 -10.63 -24.24
C LEU A 67 16.06 -11.33 -22.95
N MET A 68 16.86 -12.39 -23.05
CA MET A 68 17.33 -13.15 -21.89
C MET A 68 18.37 -12.40 -21.05
N TRP A 69 19.27 -11.65 -21.68
CA TRP A 69 20.16 -10.72 -20.97
C TRP A 69 19.37 -9.69 -20.17
N THR A 70 18.31 -9.15 -20.76
CA THR A 70 17.45 -8.16 -20.11
C THR A 70 16.73 -8.76 -18.91
N LEU A 71 16.18 -9.97 -19.05
CA LEU A 71 15.40 -10.63 -18.00
C LEU A 71 16.27 -11.19 -16.86
N PHE A 72 17.39 -11.84 -17.15
CA PHE A 72 18.18 -12.56 -16.15
C PHE A 72 19.25 -11.70 -15.47
N ILE A 73 19.72 -10.64 -16.12
CA ILE A 73 20.85 -9.85 -15.64
C ILE A 73 20.42 -8.41 -15.40
N ILE A 74 19.98 -7.70 -16.45
CA ILE A 74 19.75 -6.25 -16.36
C ILE A 74 18.60 -5.92 -15.41
N LEU A 75 17.45 -6.59 -15.54
CA LEU A 75 16.26 -6.31 -14.74
C LEU A 75 16.46 -6.64 -13.25
N PRO A 76 16.99 -7.81 -12.86
CA PRO A 76 17.30 -8.10 -11.46
C PRO A 76 18.33 -7.13 -10.87
N LEU A 77 19.47 -6.91 -11.54
CA LEU A 77 20.50 -5.98 -11.06
C LEU A 77 19.94 -4.57 -10.91
N GLY A 78 19.20 -4.07 -11.91
CA GLY A 78 18.58 -2.76 -11.88
C GLY A 78 17.61 -2.59 -10.71
N LEU A 79 16.80 -3.60 -10.42
CA LEU A 79 15.87 -3.59 -9.28
C LEU A 79 16.61 -3.56 -7.94
N TYR A 80 17.62 -4.42 -7.74
CA TYR A 80 18.39 -4.43 -6.49
C TYR A 80 19.19 -3.14 -6.29
N ILE A 81 19.84 -2.62 -7.33
CA ILE A 81 20.55 -1.32 -7.28
C ILE A 81 19.57 -0.20 -6.92
N SER A 82 18.39 -0.18 -7.52
CA SER A 82 17.34 0.81 -7.22
C SER A 82 16.86 0.70 -5.76
N LEU A 83 16.73 -0.52 -5.23
CA LEU A 83 16.39 -0.76 -3.83
C LEU A 83 17.48 -0.24 -2.89
N PHE A 84 18.74 -0.56 -3.14
CA PHE A 84 19.87 -0.05 -2.34
C PHE A 84 19.94 1.47 -2.37
N TRP A 85 19.78 2.07 -3.55
CA TRP A 85 19.77 3.52 -3.71
C TRP A 85 18.62 4.18 -2.93
N ALA A 86 17.42 3.60 -2.97
CA ALA A 86 16.28 4.07 -2.19
C ALA A 86 16.54 4.02 -0.67
N ILE A 87 17.20 2.97 -0.18
CA ILE A 87 17.58 2.83 1.24
C ILE A 87 18.60 3.90 1.63
N ILE A 88 19.66 4.09 0.83
CA ILE A 88 20.70 5.09 1.08
C ILE A 88 20.10 6.50 1.08
N SER A 89 19.33 6.83 0.05
CA SER A 89 18.67 8.14 -0.09
C SER A 89 17.78 8.45 1.11
N ARG A 90 16.99 7.47 1.57
CA ARG A 90 16.17 7.62 2.77
C ARG A 90 17.01 7.84 4.03
N ASN A 91 18.12 7.12 4.20
CA ASN A 91 18.99 7.29 5.36
C ASN A 91 19.63 8.69 5.39
N ILE A 92 20.03 9.23 4.25
CA ILE A 92 20.52 10.62 4.13
C ILE A 92 19.41 11.59 4.52
N ALA A 93 18.21 11.42 3.99
CA ALA A 93 17.05 12.28 4.30
C ALA A 93 16.66 12.23 5.78
N LEU A 94 16.74 11.06 6.43
CA LEU A 94 16.49 10.91 7.87
C LEU A 94 17.55 11.62 8.71
N ARG A 95 18.83 11.53 8.33
CA ARG A 95 19.91 12.27 9.00
C ARG A 95 19.68 13.77 8.92
N GLU A 96 19.37 14.29 7.74
CA GLU A 96 19.05 15.71 7.54
C GLU A 96 17.80 16.15 8.32
N PHE A 97 16.75 15.31 8.35
CA PHE A 97 15.55 15.58 9.14
C PHE A 97 15.85 15.63 10.64
N SER A 98 16.74 14.75 11.12
CA SER A 98 17.12 14.69 12.53
C SER A 98 18.06 15.81 12.97
N SER A 99 18.82 16.41 12.05
CA SER A 99 19.79 17.48 12.36
C SER A 99 19.16 18.87 12.43
N LYS A 100 18.01 19.09 11.79
CA LYS A 100 17.26 20.37 11.82
C LYS A 100 16.14 20.33 12.85
N LEU A 101 15.77 21.46 13.45
CA LEU A 101 14.63 21.52 14.36
C LEU A 101 13.32 21.27 13.60
N ASN A 102 12.76 20.07 13.74
CA ASN A 102 11.56 19.63 13.04
C ASN A 102 10.58 18.99 14.02
N VAL A 103 9.28 19.18 13.78
CA VAL A 103 8.25 18.40 14.46
C VAL A 103 8.35 16.96 13.98
N LYS A 104 8.69 16.02 14.87
CA LYS A 104 8.82 14.60 14.58
C LYS A 104 7.45 13.93 14.46
N PHE A 105 6.53 14.26 15.36
CA PHE A 105 5.14 13.78 15.32
C PHE A 105 4.22 14.70 16.14
N VAL A 106 2.94 14.63 15.84
CA VAL A 106 1.87 15.31 16.59
C VAL A 106 0.93 14.28 17.18
N ASP A 107 0.68 14.36 18.48
CA ASP A 107 -0.28 13.52 19.18
C ASP A 107 -1.54 14.33 19.49
N PHE A 108 -2.65 13.93 18.88
CA PHE A 108 -4.00 14.41 19.18
C PHE A 108 -4.55 13.56 20.34
N LEU A 109 -4.56 14.10 21.54
CA LEU A 109 -5.16 13.48 22.73
C LEU A 109 -6.60 13.95 22.90
N GLN A 110 -7.34 13.47 23.89
CA GLN A 110 -8.74 13.88 24.08
C GLN A 110 -8.87 15.36 24.47
N ASP A 111 -7.94 15.87 25.27
CA ASP A 111 -7.95 17.22 25.87
C ASP A 111 -7.02 18.21 25.16
N ARG A 112 -5.94 17.71 24.53
CA ARG A 112 -4.86 18.54 24.01
C ARG A 112 -4.15 17.96 22.80
N ILE A 113 -3.31 18.78 22.18
CA ILE A 113 -2.43 18.41 21.08
C ILE A 113 -0.98 18.57 21.53
N ASN A 114 -0.19 17.50 21.45
CA ASN A 114 1.23 17.53 21.75
C ASN A 114 2.06 17.59 20.46
N PHE A 115 2.87 18.63 20.33
CA PHE A 115 3.85 18.77 19.26
C PHE A 115 5.21 18.28 19.75
N ASN A 116 5.65 17.13 19.23
CA ASN A 116 6.89 16.50 19.63
C ASN A 116 7.95 16.74 18.56
N PHE A 117 9.01 17.44 18.93
CA PHE A 117 10.15 17.75 18.08
C PHE A 117 11.19 16.65 18.14
N ASN A 118 12.11 16.65 17.17
CA ASN A 118 13.30 15.81 17.23
C ASN A 118 14.21 16.15 18.43
N MET A 119 14.19 17.41 18.87
CA MET A 119 14.87 17.90 20.07
C MET A 119 13.83 18.09 21.19
N PRO A 120 13.79 17.22 22.22
CA PRO A 120 12.73 17.20 23.22
C PRO A 120 12.52 18.51 23.99
N GLN A 121 13.58 19.32 24.13
CA GLN A 121 13.54 20.64 24.78
C GLN A 121 12.58 21.65 24.12
N TYR A 122 12.18 21.42 22.87
CA TYR A 122 11.23 22.26 22.15
C TYR A 122 9.81 21.66 22.09
N ASN A 123 9.58 20.51 22.73
CA ASN A 123 8.26 19.91 22.82
C ASN A 123 7.30 20.86 23.53
N PHE A 124 6.11 21.01 22.98
CA PHE A 124 5.05 21.78 23.61
C PHE A 124 3.69 21.11 23.41
N ALA A 125 2.78 21.38 24.34
CA ALA A 125 1.40 20.97 24.24
C ALA A 125 0.50 22.21 24.22
N CYS A 126 -0.60 22.13 23.49
CA CYS A 126 -1.59 23.20 23.44
C CYS A 126 -3.01 22.61 23.47
N GLY A 127 -3.97 23.38 23.94
CA GLY A 127 -5.39 23.05 23.82
C GLY A 127 -5.86 23.07 22.36
N TYR A 128 -6.98 22.41 22.06
CA TYR A 128 -7.57 22.46 20.71
C TYR A 128 -8.02 23.89 20.33
N SER A 129 -8.57 24.63 21.28
CA SER A 129 -8.98 26.03 21.13
C SER A 129 -7.81 27.01 20.93
N GLU A 130 -6.60 26.58 21.28
CA GLU A 130 -5.36 27.36 21.12
C GLU A 130 -4.80 27.30 19.69
N VAL A 131 -5.38 26.43 18.84
CA VAL A 131 -5.08 26.35 17.42
C VAL A 131 -5.95 27.35 16.65
N ASN A 132 -5.33 28.45 16.22
CA ASN A 132 -6.00 29.50 15.46
C ASN A 132 -6.43 29.04 14.07
N LYS A 133 -5.59 28.23 13.42
CA LYS A 133 -5.86 27.70 12.07
C LYS A 133 -5.18 26.36 11.84
N LEU A 134 -5.91 25.41 11.26
CA LEU A 134 -5.39 24.19 10.67
C LEU A 134 -5.68 24.18 9.17
N GLU A 135 -4.62 24.18 8.35
CA GLU A 135 -4.72 24.03 6.91
C GLU A 135 -4.23 22.65 6.48
N MET A 136 -5.09 21.86 5.85
CA MET A 136 -4.75 20.58 5.25
C MET A 136 -4.50 20.75 3.75
N VAL A 137 -3.25 20.58 3.33
CA VAL A 137 -2.83 20.67 1.93
C VAL A 137 -2.62 19.27 1.37
N LEU A 138 -3.49 18.89 0.44
CA LEU A 138 -3.51 17.59 -0.23
C LEU A 138 -2.65 17.67 -1.50
N LYS A 139 -1.43 17.14 -1.43
CA LYS A 139 -0.52 17.12 -2.58
C LYS A 139 -0.83 15.97 -3.51
N THR A 140 -1.09 16.27 -4.77
CA THR A 140 -1.48 15.29 -5.79
C THR A 140 -0.43 15.13 -6.87
N MET A 141 -0.41 13.95 -7.49
CA MET A 141 0.41 13.64 -8.66
C MET A 141 -0.39 12.91 -9.72
N ILE A 142 0.01 13.05 -10.99
CA ILE A 142 -0.54 12.26 -12.09
C ILE A 142 0.15 10.90 -12.10
N VAL A 143 -0.66 9.85 -12.17
CA VAL A 143 -0.21 8.49 -12.44
C VAL A 143 -0.84 8.04 -13.76
N HIS A 144 0.02 7.61 -14.67
CA HIS A 144 -0.40 7.03 -15.94
C HIS A 144 -0.65 5.55 -15.75
N SER A 145 -1.84 5.08 -16.10
CA SER A 145 -2.19 3.67 -16.14
C SER A 145 -2.64 3.28 -17.56
N LYS A 146 -2.71 1.97 -17.84
CA LYS A 146 -3.31 1.45 -19.07
C LYS A 146 -4.75 1.92 -19.29
N TYR A 147 -5.44 2.30 -18.21
CA TYR A 147 -6.83 2.75 -18.21
C TYR A 147 -6.97 4.27 -18.26
N GLY A 148 -5.87 5.01 -18.41
CA GLY A 148 -5.83 6.47 -18.47
C GLY A 148 -4.99 7.11 -17.37
N THR A 149 -4.93 8.43 -17.40
CA THR A 149 -4.30 9.28 -16.39
C THR A 149 -5.22 9.52 -15.21
N ASN A 150 -4.77 9.14 -14.02
CA ASN A 150 -5.48 9.37 -12.77
C ASN A 150 -4.68 10.31 -11.87
N ILE A 151 -5.38 11.23 -11.20
CA ILE A 151 -4.79 12.11 -10.20
C ILE A 151 -4.91 11.40 -8.84
N VAL A 152 -3.77 11.05 -8.25
CA VAL A 152 -3.69 10.36 -6.96
C VAL A 152 -3.11 11.25 -5.89
N LEU A 153 -3.50 11.00 -4.64
CA LEU A 153 -2.92 11.69 -3.50
C LEU A 153 -1.54 11.13 -3.20
N LYS A 154 -0.55 12.02 -3.17
CA LYS A 154 0.84 11.70 -2.88
C LYS A 154 1.17 11.90 -1.41
N GLN A 155 0.74 13.03 -0.84
CA GLN A 155 1.13 13.47 0.49
C GLN A 155 0.08 14.42 1.08
N ILE A 156 -0.05 14.39 2.41
CA ILE A 156 -0.90 15.29 3.18
C ILE A 156 0.01 16.16 4.03
N ASN A 157 -0.03 17.46 3.83
CA ASN A 157 0.64 18.43 4.68
C ASN A 157 -0.39 19.08 5.60
N LEU A 158 -0.07 19.16 6.88
CA LEU A 158 -0.88 19.84 7.89
C LEU A 158 -0.09 21.02 8.41
N ASN A 159 -0.61 22.21 8.15
CA ASN A 159 -0.04 23.47 8.61
C ASN A 159 -0.88 23.97 9.79
N PHE A 160 -0.25 24.09 10.95
CA PHE A 160 -0.85 24.59 12.18
C PHE A 160 -0.37 26.01 12.44
N THR A 161 -1.31 26.90 12.74
CA THR A 161 -1.04 28.21 13.31
C THR A 161 -1.58 28.21 14.74
N VAL A 162 -0.69 28.27 15.72
CA VAL A 162 -1.02 28.24 17.16
C VAL A 162 -0.99 29.69 17.72
N LEU A 163 -1.57 29.91 18.90
CA LEU A 163 -1.43 31.16 19.67
C LEU A 163 0.02 31.70 19.64
N ASN A 164 0.17 33.01 19.42
CA ASN A 164 1.41 33.72 19.07
C ASN A 164 1.91 33.54 17.62
N ASN A 165 1.03 33.17 16.68
CA ASN A 165 1.32 33.07 15.23
C ASN A 165 2.51 32.16 14.87
N LYS A 166 2.84 31.21 15.75
CA LYS A 166 3.84 30.20 15.45
C LYS A 166 3.25 29.22 14.45
N ASN A 167 3.96 29.02 13.34
CA ASN A 167 3.55 28.14 12.26
C ASN A 167 4.36 26.85 12.30
N PHE A 168 3.66 25.71 12.32
CA PHE A 168 4.26 24.39 12.28
C PHE A 168 3.69 23.61 11.11
N SER A 169 4.51 22.82 10.45
CA SER A 169 4.05 21.93 9.40
C SER A 169 4.49 20.50 9.67
N ILE A 170 3.57 19.57 9.46
CA ILE A 170 3.90 18.14 9.38
C ILE A 170 3.44 17.60 8.04
N SER A 171 4.22 16.67 7.52
CA SER A 171 3.94 15.96 6.29
C SER A 171 3.63 14.52 6.59
N ASN A 172 2.68 13.91 5.91
CA ASN A 172 2.41 12.48 6.00
C ASN A 172 2.14 11.89 4.62
N THR A 173 2.72 10.72 4.37
CA THR A 173 2.52 9.94 3.13
C THR A 173 1.78 8.64 3.45
N PRO A 174 0.45 8.69 3.64
CA PRO A 174 -0.32 7.52 4.07
C PRO A 174 -0.54 6.54 2.91
N LEU A 175 -0.43 5.24 3.20
CA LEU A 175 -0.82 4.18 2.26
C LEU A 175 -2.35 4.17 2.01
N LEU A 176 -3.13 4.46 3.05
CA LEU A 176 -4.59 4.56 3.01
C LEU A 176 -5.02 5.99 3.40
N PRO A 177 -5.15 6.91 2.43
CA PRO A 177 -5.24 8.34 2.73
C PRO A 177 -6.54 8.76 3.41
N MET A 178 -7.67 8.17 3.01
CA MET A 178 -8.98 8.59 3.51
C MET A 178 -9.16 8.35 5.02
N GLY A 179 -8.60 7.26 5.55
CA GLY A 179 -8.67 6.97 6.99
C GLY A 179 -7.93 8.01 7.83
N LEU A 180 -6.81 8.56 7.33
CA LEU A 180 -6.12 9.67 7.99
C LEU A 180 -6.91 10.97 7.84
N ILE A 181 -7.41 11.27 6.64
CA ILE A 181 -8.19 12.48 6.33
C ILE A 181 -9.42 12.58 7.23
N TYR A 182 -10.21 11.52 7.37
CA TYR A 182 -11.40 11.56 8.22
C TYR A 182 -11.07 11.83 9.69
N LYS A 183 -10.00 11.24 10.22
CA LYS A 183 -9.57 11.53 11.59
C LYS A 183 -9.11 12.97 11.75
N ILE A 184 -8.36 13.51 10.78
CA ILE A 184 -7.97 14.93 10.79
C ILE A 184 -9.21 15.82 10.78
N LEU A 185 -10.21 15.51 9.95
CA LEU A 185 -11.48 16.24 9.87
C LEU A 185 -12.31 16.14 11.15
N GLU A 186 -12.19 15.04 11.89
CA GLU A 186 -12.87 14.87 13.18
C GLU A 186 -12.22 15.74 14.26
N TYR A 187 -10.90 15.67 14.40
CA TYR A 187 -10.17 16.49 15.38
C TYR A 187 -10.18 17.99 15.04
N SER A 188 -10.29 18.35 13.76
CA SER A 188 -10.34 19.75 13.35
C SER A 188 -11.62 20.46 13.78
N ARG A 189 -12.69 19.73 14.10
CA ARG A 189 -13.95 20.31 14.63
C ARG A 189 -13.77 21.02 15.96
N TYR A 190 -12.75 20.65 16.72
CA TYR A 190 -12.44 21.26 18.02
C TYR A 190 -11.52 22.48 17.90
N MET A 191 -11.10 22.84 16.69
CA MET A 191 -10.20 23.96 16.41
C MET A 191 -10.98 25.15 15.83
N ASN A 192 -10.42 26.36 15.95
CA ASN A 192 -11.13 27.58 15.57
C ASN A 192 -11.42 27.67 14.07
N ASN A 193 -10.41 27.38 13.23
CA ASN A 193 -10.54 27.47 11.78
C ASN A 193 -9.88 26.26 11.10
N PHE A 194 -10.66 25.55 10.29
CA PHE A 194 -10.17 24.49 9.43
C PHE A 194 -10.35 24.87 7.95
N SER A 195 -9.31 24.64 7.15
CA SER A 195 -9.38 24.78 5.70
C SER A 195 -8.62 23.65 5.02
N TYR A 196 -9.06 23.25 3.83
CA TYR A 196 -8.32 22.28 3.02
C TYR A 196 -8.17 22.78 1.58
N LYS A 197 -7.07 22.39 0.91
CA LYS A 197 -6.82 22.70 -0.51
C LYS A 197 -6.03 21.59 -1.18
N PHE A 198 -6.15 21.50 -2.50
CA PHE A 198 -5.31 20.62 -3.32
C PHE A 198 -4.13 21.42 -3.89
N GLU A 199 -2.97 20.77 -3.99
CA GLU A 199 -1.75 21.34 -4.57
C GLU A 199 -1.09 20.29 -5.47
N GLY A 200 -0.47 20.71 -6.58
CA GLY A 200 0.24 19.82 -7.50
C GLY A 200 -0.54 19.57 -8.78
N ALA A 201 -0.72 18.30 -9.14
CA ALA A 201 -1.17 17.91 -10.47
C ALA A 201 -2.68 18.10 -10.74
N GLY A 202 -3.43 18.59 -9.74
CA GLY A 202 -4.84 18.93 -9.85
C GLY A 202 -5.69 18.37 -8.71
N VAL A 203 -7.01 18.52 -8.81
CA VAL A 203 -7.97 18.04 -7.83
C VAL A 203 -8.27 16.56 -8.07
N SER A 204 -8.18 15.74 -7.02
CA SER A 204 -8.68 14.37 -7.07
C SER A 204 -10.17 14.39 -6.71
N GLU A 205 -11.01 14.26 -7.73
CA GLU A 205 -12.47 14.37 -7.59
C GLU A 205 -13.05 13.39 -6.58
N GLU A 206 -12.59 12.14 -6.58
CA GLU A 206 -13.03 11.12 -5.62
C GLU A 206 -12.74 11.53 -4.16
N ILE A 207 -11.56 12.12 -3.90
CA ILE A 207 -11.17 12.54 -2.56
C ILE A 207 -11.95 13.80 -2.17
N ARG A 208 -12.10 14.76 -3.10
CA ARG A 208 -12.91 15.97 -2.89
C ARG A 208 -14.33 15.59 -2.50
N GLU A 209 -14.98 14.75 -3.30
CA GLU A 209 -16.36 14.32 -3.06
C GLU A 209 -16.52 13.65 -1.69
N LYS A 210 -15.57 12.81 -1.28
CA LYS A 210 -15.57 12.17 0.04
C LYS A 210 -15.39 13.16 1.19
N ILE A 211 -14.51 14.14 1.04
CA ILE A 211 -14.29 15.20 2.04
C ILE A 211 -15.54 16.08 2.16
N GLU A 212 -16.08 16.54 1.05
CA GLU A 212 -17.28 17.39 1.01
C GLU A 212 -18.50 16.67 1.58
N ASN A 213 -18.72 15.41 1.20
CA ASN A 213 -19.77 14.57 1.80
C ASN A 213 -19.59 14.44 3.32
N TYR A 214 -18.36 14.25 3.80
CA TYR A 214 -18.10 14.13 5.24
C TYR A 214 -18.37 15.44 5.99
N LEU A 215 -17.99 16.58 5.41
CA LEU A 215 -18.24 17.92 5.95
C LEU A 215 -19.75 18.25 5.98
N GLN A 216 -20.50 17.87 4.95
CA GLN A 216 -21.94 18.14 4.85
C GLN A 216 -22.79 17.20 5.71
N LYS A 217 -22.47 15.89 5.76
CA LYS A 217 -23.33 14.86 6.40
C LYS A 217 -22.92 14.51 7.83
N GLY A 218 -21.88 15.16 8.39
CA GLY A 218 -21.55 15.06 9.81
C GLY A 218 -21.11 13.68 10.30
N GLY A 219 -20.57 12.82 9.44
CA GLY A 219 -20.08 11.48 9.82
C GLY A 219 -21.07 10.32 9.60
N LYS A 220 -22.24 10.56 9.00
CA LYS A 220 -23.03 9.46 8.42
C LYS A 220 -22.45 9.08 7.06
N THR A 221 -21.54 8.11 7.01
CA THR A 221 -21.16 7.49 5.74
C THR A 221 -22.29 6.61 5.22
N ILE A 222 -22.63 6.91 3.98
CA ILE A 222 -23.57 6.33 3.04
C ILE A 222 -23.45 4.80 2.96
N VAL A 223 -24.62 4.15 2.91
CA VAL A 223 -24.98 2.90 2.22
C VAL A 223 -23.82 2.25 1.43
N ALA A 224 -23.57 0.96 1.72
CA ALA A 224 -22.59 0.07 1.07
C ALA A 224 -22.13 0.56 -0.31
N SER A 225 -20.84 0.87 -0.45
CA SER A 225 -20.27 1.34 -1.72
C SER A 225 -20.54 0.32 -2.84
N GLN A 226 -20.75 0.78 -4.08
CA GLN A 226 -20.91 -0.12 -5.24
C GLN A 226 -19.79 -1.16 -5.34
N ASN A 227 -18.57 -0.84 -4.88
CA ASN A 227 -17.44 -1.78 -4.83
C ASN A 227 -17.62 -2.88 -3.77
N GLU A 228 -18.25 -2.60 -2.63
CA GLU A 228 -18.56 -3.62 -1.61
C GLU A 228 -19.58 -4.62 -2.14
N ASN A 229 -20.59 -4.16 -2.88
CA ASN A 229 -21.56 -5.04 -3.54
C ASN A 229 -20.92 -5.88 -4.66
N LYS A 230 -19.99 -5.30 -5.43
CA LYS A 230 -19.20 -6.05 -6.42
C LYS A 230 -18.30 -7.12 -5.78
N LEU A 231 -17.69 -6.82 -4.64
CA LEU A 231 -16.87 -7.77 -3.88
C LEU A 231 -17.69 -8.91 -3.28
N LYS A 232 -18.89 -8.61 -2.75
CA LYS A 232 -19.85 -9.63 -2.28
C LYS A 232 -20.30 -10.56 -3.42
N LEU A 233 -20.70 -9.99 -4.55
CA LEU A 233 -21.07 -10.76 -5.74
C LEU A 233 -19.89 -11.61 -6.26
N GLY A 234 -18.69 -11.03 -6.29
CA GLY A 234 -17.47 -11.74 -6.67
C GLY A 234 -17.17 -12.92 -5.76
N SER A 235 -17.24 -12.75 -4.43
CA SER A 235 -17.01 -13.83 -3.47
C SER A 235 -18.00 -14.98 -3.66
N ILE A 236 -19.29 -14.67 -3.78
CA ILE A 236 -20.35 -15.67 -4.01
C ILE A 236 -20.10 -16.44 -5.33
N LEU A 237 -19.72 -15.73 -6.39
CA LEU A 237 -19.47 -16.34 -7.69
C LEU A 237 -18.24 -17.26 -7.67
N PHE A 238 -17.15 -16.85 -7.04
CA PHE A 238 -15.94 -17.68 -6.89
C PHE A 238 -16.19 -18.89 -5.98
N PHE A 239 -16.98 -18.73 -4.92
CA PHE A 239 -17.36 -19.83 -4.03
C PHE A 239 -18.18 -20.89 -4.78
N ILE A 240 -19.27 -20.49 -5.45
CA ILE A 240 -20.15 -21.41 -6.19
C ILE A 240 -19.38 -22.08 -7.33
N THR A 241 -18.58 -21.34 -8.09
CA THR A 241 -17.79 -21.88 -9.20
C THR A 241 -16.73 -22.87 -8.71
N GLY A 242 -16.03 -22.56 -7.62
CA GLY A 242 -15.06 -23.46 -7.00
C GLY A 242 -15.71 -24.75 -6.50
N LEU A 243 -16.91 -24.67 -5.91
CA LEU A 243 -17.64 -25.81 -5.37
C LEU A 243 -18.21 -26.72 -6.47
N ILE A 244 -18.75 -26.15 -7.54
CA ILE A 244 -19.20 -26.90 -8.73
C ILE A 244 -18.03 -27.60 -9.41
N MET A 245 -16.89 -26.91 -9.59
CA MET A 245 -15.70 -27.53 -10.17
C MET A 245 -15.17 -28.66 -9.30
N LEU A 246 -15.12 -28.49 -7.97
CA LEU A 246 -14.67 -29.52 -7.05
C LEU A 246 -15.55 -30.77 -7.08
N LEU A 247 -16.87 -30.59 -7.23
CA LEU A 247 -17.82 -31.70 -7.41
C LEU A 247 -17.67 -32.40 -8.76
N ALA A 248 -17.44 -31.64 -9.84
CA ALA A 248 -17.30 -32.17 -11.20
C ALA A 248 -15.96 -32.90 -11.42
N THR A 249 -14.88 -32.45 -10.76
CA THR A 249 -13.54 -33.04 -10.93
C THR A 249 -13.23 -34.14 -9.92
N LYS A 250 -14.09 -34.39 -8.92
CA LYS A 250 -13.82 -35.36 -7.84
C LYS A 250 -13.50 -36.76 -8.38
N ASP A 251 -14.28 -37.24 -9.36
CA ASP A 251 -14.17 -38.61 -9.87
C ASP A 251 -12.95 -38.76 -10.80
N PHE A 252 -12.62 -37.72 -11.57
CA PHE A 252 -11.42 -37.66 -12.42
C PHE A 252 -10.12 -37.49 -11.61
N ALA A 253 -10.15 -36.71 -10.53
CA ALA A 253 -8.99 -36.48 -9.67
C ALA A 253 -8.57 -37.77 -8.93
N ILE A 254 -9.53 -38.61 -8.50
CA ILE A 254 -9.25 -39.91 -7.87
C ILE A 254 -8.54 -40.87 -8.83
N ILE A 255 -8.90 -40.82 -10.13
CA ILE A 255 -8.29 -41.66 -11.16
C ILE A 255 -6.86 -41.17 -11.49
N LEU A 256 -6.67 -39.87 -11.73
CA LEU A 256 -5.35 -39.31 -12.07
C LEU A 256 -4.37 -39.19 -10.89
N LEU A 257 -4.84 -39.19 -9.63
CA LEU A 257 -3.96 -39.23 -8.45
C LEU A 257 -3.16 -40.55 -8.37
N LYS A 258 -3.67 -41.64 -8.95
CA LYS A 258 -2.92 -42.91 -9.04
C LYS A 258 -1.75 -42.85 -10.03
N ASP A 259 -1.84 -41.99 -11.05
CA ASP A 259 -0.83 -41.88 -12.11
C ASP A 259 0.15 -40.70 -11.90
N GLY A 260 0.10 -40.01 -10.75
CA GLY A 260 1.04 -38.93 -10.39
C GLY A 260 0.76 -37.57 -11.04
N TYR A 261 -0.24 -37.45 -11.91
CA TYR A 261 -0.61 -36.20 -12.62
C TYR A 261 -1.86 -35.50 -12.06
N GLY A 262 -2.55 -36.07 -11.07
CA GLY A 262 -3.84 -35.58 -10.56
C GLY A 262 -3.84 -34.34 -9.68
N SER A 263 -2.67 -33.81 -9.30
CA SER A 263 -2.57 -32.68 -8.35
C SER A 263 -3.10 -31.36 -8.93
N THR A 264 -2.94 -31.11 -10.24
CA THR A 264 -3.35 -29.86 -10.91
C THR A 264 -4.86 -29.65 -10.97
N MET A 265 -5.65 -30.73 -11.04
CA MET A 265 -7.12 -30.66 -11.10
C MET A 265 -7.79 -30.30 -9.77
N ILE A 266 -7.11 -30.52 -8.64
CA ILE A 266 -7.60 -30.15 -7.29
C ILE A 266 -7.12 -28.72 -6.93
N ILE A 267 -5.97 -28.31 -7.44
CA ILE A 267 -5.37 -26.99 -7.14
C ILE A 267 -6.24 -25.84 -7.67
N ILE A 268 -6.83 -25.95 -8.86
CA ILE A 268 -7.67 -24.89 -9.45
C ILE A 268 -8.93 -24.58 -8.61
N PRO A 269 -9.79 -25.56 -8.26
CA PRO A 269 -10.91 -25.30 -7.36
C PRO A 269 -10.45 -24.87 -5.96
N GLY A 270 -9.32 -25.40 -5.48
CA GLY A 270 -8.69 -24.95 -4.24
C GLY A 270 -8.34 -23.46 -4.24
N ILE A 271 -7.71 -22.96 -5.31
CA ILE A 271 -7.36 -21.54 -5.48
C ILE A 271 -8.62 -20.67 -5.56
N LEU A 272 -9.67 -21.10 -6.27
CA LEU A 272 -10.93 -20.35 -6.37
C LEU A 272 -11.63 -20.21 -5.01
N LEU A 273 -11.65 -21.27 -4.21
CA LEU A 273 -12.16 -21.23 -2.84
C LEU A 273 -11.28 -20.37 -1.92
N LEU A 274 -9.96 -20.41 -2.09
CA LEU A 274 -9.02 -19.56 -1.34
C LEU A 274 -9.22 -18.08 -1.68
N ILE A 275 -9.45 -17.75 -2.95
CA ILE A 275 -9.77 -16.38 -3.40
C ILE A 275 -11.09 -15.90 -2.79
N SER A 276 -12.14 -16.73 -2.81
CA SER A 276 -13.41 -16.40 -2.13
C SER A 276 -13.20 -16.15 -0.64
N PHE A 277 -12.44 -17.01 0.04
CA PHE A 277 -12.15 -16.86 1.46
C PHE A 277 -11.36 -15.57 1.77
N ILE A 278 -10.40 -15.20 0.91
CA ILE A 278 -9.67 -13.92 1.02
C ILE A 278 -10.63 -12.74 0.85
N LEU A 279 -11.55 -12.79 -0.12
CA LEU A 279 -12.55 -11.74 -0.34
C LEU A 279 -13.50 -11.61 0.86
N ASP A 280 -13.93 -12.72 1.46
CA ASP A 280 -14.76 -12.72 2.66
C ASP A 280 -14.03 -12.17 3.88
N ILE A 281 -12.75 -12.51 4.06
CA ILE A 281 -11.91 -11.91 5.11
C ILE A 281 -11.80 -10.39 4.91
N ILE A 282 -11.60 -9.92 3.68
CA ILE A 282 -11.54 -8.48 3.38
C ILE A 282 -12.89 -7.81 3.70
N LEU A 283 -14.02 -8.45 3.38
CA LEU A 283 -15.36 -7.94 3.71
C LEU A 283 -15.60 -7.91 5.23
N ILE A 284 -15.18 -8.94 5.96
CA ILE A 284 -15.28 -9.02 7.42
C ILE A 284 -14.40 -7.96 8.07
N ILE A 285 -13.15 -7.78 7.63
CA ILE A 285 -12.25 -6.73 8.13
C ILE A 285 -12.85 -5.35 7.87
N ASN A 286 -13.41 -5.12 6.68
CA ASN A 286 -14.10 -3.86 6.38
C ASN A 286 -15.33 -3.64 7.30
N SER A 287 -16.10 -4.69 7.56
CA SER A 287 -17.25 -4.65 8.48
C SER A 287 -16.84 -4.38 9.95
N ILE A 288 -15.78 -5.05 10.43
CA ILE A 288 -15.23 -4.85 11.77
C ILE A 288 -14.64 -3.45 11.93
N ASN A 289 -13.92 -2.96 10.90
CA ASN A 289 -13.41 -1.59 10.90
C ASN A 289 -14.57 -0.59 10.93
N ASN A 290 -15.65 -0.81 10.16
CA ASN A 290 -16.87 0.00 10.22
C ASN A 290 -17.54 -0.02 11.61
N ASN A 291 -17.55 -1.16 12.31
CA ASN A 291 -18.13 -1.29 13.65
C ASN A 291 -17.24 -0.70 14.76
N LYS A 292 -15.92 -0.64 14.60
CA LYS A 292 -15.04 0.11 15.53
C LYS A 292 -15.33 1.62 15.52
N PHE A 293 -15.91 2.16 14.45
CA PHE A 293 -16.41 3.54 14.41
C PHE A 293 -17.80 3.72 15.03
N ARG A 294 -18.54 2.64 15.33
CA ARG A 294 -19.79 2.70 16.10
C ARG A 294 -19.57 2.73 17.61
N GLY A 295 -18.45 2.16 18.10
CA GLY A 295 -18.17 2.00 19.53
C GLY A 295 -17.67 3.24 20.28
N TYR A 296 -17.57 4.40 19.64
CA TYR A 296 -17.19 5.68 20.27
C TYR A 296 -18.35 6.67 20.43
N ASN A 297 -19.60 6.18 20.33
CA ASN A 297 -20.80 6.90 20.75
C ASN A 297 -21.43 6.19 21.96
N GLY A 298 -20.63 6.03 23.03
CA GLY A 298 -21.08 5.69 24.37
C GLY A 298 -20.45 6.66 25.35
#